data_AF-A0A6A4WYI2-F1
#
_entry.id   AF-A0A6A4WYI2-F1
#
_cell.length_a   1.000
_cell.length_b   1.000
_cell.length_c   1.000
_cell.angle_alpha   90.00
_cell.angle_beta   90.00
_cell.angle_gamma   90.00
#
_symmetry.space_group_name_H-M   'P 1'
#
loop_
_entity.id
_entity.type
_entity.pdbx_description
1 polymer ?
#
loop_
_entity_poly.entity_id
_entity_poly.type
_entity_poly.pdbx_seq_one_letter_code
_entity_poly.pdbx_strand_id
1 'polypeptide(L)'
;MLFGLLNRIEDTQTFMGAAFAVRLVEAVGSAAIATCGYTIAGSEFGSRVTTAVAVIGSSLTAGLALTPALWGGLYAVGGFGTPFFTLGALMLLTSVALICLIPDSESADCQQASFVASLLKFLGAADNWLCLATVFVYSADVYTVEAAFAVYADRVLAVPPTLVGLFFLVSCVVRERKRVQSRSDPKPLGL
;
A
#
# COMPACT_ATOMS: atom_id res chain seq x y z
N MET A 1 6.30 -10.18 -10.65
CA MET A 1 6.80 -11.19 -11.62
C MET A 1 6.93 -12.60 -11.03
N LEU A 2 7.65 -12.83 -9.92
CA LEU A 2 7.88 -14.19 -9.36
C LEU A 2 6.59 -14.99 -9.04
N PHE A 3 5.53 -14.34 -8.53
CA PHE A 3 4.24 -14.98 -8.31
C PHE A 3 3.58 -15.56 -9.59
N GLY A 4 3.79 -14.93 -10.74
CA GLY A 4 3.26 -15.42 -12.02
C GLY A 4 3.98 -16.67 -12.55
N LEU A 5 5.24 -16.87 -12.16
CA LEU A 5 6.02 -18.07 -12.48
C LEU A 5 5.69 -19.26 -11.56
N LEU A 6 5.11 -18.99 -10.39
CA LEU A 6 4.69 -20.00 -9.42
C LEU A 6 3.52 -20.86 -9.92
N ASN A 7 2.72 -20.36 -10.85
CA ASN A 7 1.63 -21.11 -11.50
C ASN A 7 2.10 -22.28 -12.38
N ARG A 8 3.43 -22.49 -12.50
CA ARG A 8 4.04 -23.56 -13.29
C ARG A 8 4.56 -24.71 -12.44
N ILE A 9 4.38 -24.65 -11.11
CA ILE A 9 4.80 -25.67 -10.14
C ILE A 9 3.55 -26.45 -9.72
N GLU A 10 3.47 -27.74 -10.08
CA GLU A 10 2.33 -28.61 -9.77
C GLU A 10 2.37 -29.16 -8.33
N ASP A 11 3.51 -29.12 -7.66
CA ASP A 11 3.68 -29.63 -6.29
C ASP A 11 3.31 -28.60 -5.21
N THR A 12 2.38 -28.98 -4.33
CA THR A 12 1.77 -28.09 -3.31
C THR A 12 2.75 -27.69 -2.21
N GLN A 13 3.64 -28.58 -1.79
CA GLN A 13 4.61 -28.29 -0.72
C GLN A 13 5.67 -27.31 -1.23
N THR A 14 6.18 -27.53 -2.44
CA THR A 14 7.15 -26.65 -3.08
C THR A 14 6.55 -25.28 -3.42
N PHE A 15 5.29 -25.24 -3.87
CA PHE A 15 4.55 -23.99 -4.08
C PHE A 15 4.42 -23.17 -2.80
N MET A 16 4.05 -23.80 -1.68
CA MET A 16 3.87 -23.12 -0.40
C MET A 16 5.20 -22.54 0.11
N GLY A 17 6.29 -23.32 0.08
CA GLY A 17 7.62 -22.85 0.49
C GLY A 17 8.11 -21.67 -0.34
N ALA A 18 7.95 -21.73 -1.66
CA ALA A 18 8.33 -20.65 -2.55
C ALA A 18 7.44 -19.40 -2.38
N ALA A 19 6.14 -19.57 -2.13
CA ALA A 19 5.22 -18.47 -1.85
C ALA A 19 5.61 -17.73 -0.55
N PHE A 20 5.99 -18.46 0.50
CA PHE A 20 6.52 -17.86 1.74
C PHE A 20 7.80 -17.06 1.50
N ALA A 21 8.76 -17.61 0.76
CA ALA A 21 10.01 -16.92 0.46
C ALA A 21 9.75 -15.61 -0.31
N VAL A 22 8.90 -15.66 -1.34
CA VAL A 22 8.53 -14.45 -2.10
C VAL A 22 7.81 -13.44 -1.21
N ARG A 23 6.91 -13.89 -0.32
CA ARG A 23 6.22 -13.01 0.63
C ARG A 23 7.14 -12.30 1.60
N LEU A 24 8.20 -12.96 2.08
CA LEU A 24 9.20 -12.33 2.93
C LEU A 24 9.96 -11.23 2.19
N VAL A 25 10.39 -11.50 0.96
CA VAL A 25 11.09 -10.51 0.12
C VAL A 25 10.18 -9.32 -0.21
N GLU A 26 8.91 -9.60 -0.55
CA GLU A 26 7.89 -8.57 -0.79
C GLU A 26 7.65 -7.70 0.46
N ALA A 27 7.53 -8.32 1.63
CA ALA A 27 7.32 -7.61 2.89
C ALA A 27 8.51 -6.68 3.23
N VAL A 28 9.74 -7.17 3.07
CA VAL A 28 10.96 -6.36 3.28
C VAL A 28 11.02 -5.21 2.29
N GLY A 29 10.73 -5.46 1.01
CA GLY A 29 10.72 -4.42 -0.02
C GLY A 29 9.66 -3.34 0.26
N SER A 30 8.45 -3.74 0.62
CA SER A 30 7.35 -2.83 0.98
C SER A 30 7.71 -1.96 2.19
N ALA A 31 8.28 -2.57 3.24
CA ALA A 31 8.73 -1.84 4.42
C ALA A 31 9.87 -0.86 4.11
N ALA A 32 10.82 -1.25 3.26
CA ALA A 32 11.92 -0.38 2.83
C ALA A 32 11.39 0.83 2.05
N ILE A 33 10.51 0.61 1.07
CA ILE A 33 9.93 1.70 0.27
C ILE A 33 9.13 2.67 1.14
N ALA A 34 8.29 2.16 2.05
CA ALA A 34 7.54 3.00 2.99
C ALA A 34 8.47 3.82 3.88
N THR A 35 9.51 3.19 4.43
CA THR A 35 10.49 3.85 5.31
C THR A 35 11.28 4.92 4.56
N CYS A 36 11.81 4.60 3.39
CA CYS A 36 12.52 5.56 2.53
C CYS A 36 11.61 6.72 2.13
N GLY A 37 10.37 6.45 1.70
CA GLY A 37 9.42 7.49 1.30
C GLY A 37 9.12 8.50 2.41
N TYR A 38 8.84 8.01 3.62
CA TYR A 38 8.62 8.90 4.76
C TYR A 38 9.89 9.61 5.23
N THR A 39 11.05 8.97 5.12
CA THR A 39 12.36 9.57 5.47
C THR A 39 12.70 10.72 4.52
N ILE A 40 12.57 10.51 3.21
CA ILE A 40 12.79 11.53 2.18
C ILE A 40 11.81 12.70 2.35
N ALA A 41 10.53 12.40 2.60
CA ALA A 41 9.54 13.43 2.86
C ALA A 41 9.86 14.25 4.13
N GLY A 42 10.43 13.60 5.15
CA GLY A 42 10.91 14.24 6.37
C GLY A 42 12.12 15.16 6.15
N SER A 43 13.07 14.74 5.32
CA SER A 43 14.29 15.52 5.03
C SER A 43 14.02 16.72 4.12
N GLU A 44 13.18 16.58 3.11
CA GLU A 44 12.88 17.64 2.14
C GLU A 44 11.99 18.75 2.73
N PHE A 45 11.01 18.38 3.57
CA PHE A 45 9.95 19.31 4.01
C PHE A 45 10.07 19.69 5.49
N GLY A 46 11.27 19.82 6.06
CA GLY A 46 11.53 19.96 7.51
C GLY A 46 10.50 20.72 8.36
N SER A 47 9.94 21.86 7.91
CA SER A 47 8.92 22.61 8.67
C SER A 47 7.46 22.15 8.48
N ARG A 48 7.18 21.31 7.47
CA ARG A 48 5.84 20.85 7.03
C ARG A 48 5.75 19.33 6.87
N VAL A 49 6.60 18.58 7.57
CA VAL A 49 6.66 17.10 7.51
C VAL A 49 5.29 16.47 7.77
N THR A 50 4.53 16.98 8.74
CA THR A 50 3.18 16.46 9.06
C THR A 50 2.22 16.56 7.88
N THR A 51 2.30 17.63 7.09
CA THR A 51 1.45 17.81 5.90
C THR A 51 1.92 16.92 4.76
N ALA A 52 3.24 16.80 4.55
CA ALA A 52 3.80 15.92 3.53
C ALA A 52 3.43 14.45 3.80
N VAL A 53 3.60 14.00 5.05
CA VAL A 53 3.20 12.65 5.50
C VAL A 53 1.68 12.45 5.34
N ALA A 54 0.86 13.45 5.65
CA ALA A 54 -0.59 13.36 5.46
C ALA A 54 -0.99 13.23 3.97
N VAL A 55 -0.32 13.93 3.07
CA VAL A 55 -0.55 13.83 1.62
C VAL A 55 -0.10 12.48 1.08
N ILE A 56 1.08 12.00 1.49
CA ILE A 56 1.60 10.68 1.11
C ILE A 56 0.69 9.56 1.64
N GLY A 57 0.26 9.66 2.90
CA GLY A 57 -0.69 8.70 3.47
C GLY A 57 -2.03 8.70 2.73
N SER A 58 -2.52 9.87 2.33
CA SER A 58 -3.77 10.00 1.57
C SER A 58 -3.66 9.38 0.17
N SER A 59 -2.54 9.57 -0.52
CA SER A 59 -2.32 8.96 -1.83
C SER A 59 -2.19 7.44 -1.75
N LEU A 60 -1.59 6.92 -0.67
CA LEU A 60 -1.55 5.49 -0.40
C LEU A 60 -2.96 4.91 -0.20
N THR A 61 -3.80 5.56 0.62
CA THR A 61 -5.20 5.12 0.82
C THR A 61 -6.01 5.19 -0.48
N ALA A 62 -5.81 6.24 -1.29
CA ALA A 62 -6.47 6.34 -2.59
C ALA A 62 -6.02 5.22 -3.55
N GLY A 63 -4.72 4.89 -3.54
CA GLY A 63 -4.17 3.75 -4.28
C GLY A 63 -4.82 2.44 -3.86
N LEU A 64 -4.93 2.17 -2.55
CA LEU A 64 -5.59 0.97 -2.02
C LEU A 64 -7.05 0.84 -2.49
N ALA A 65 -7.79 1.94 -2.62
CA ALA A 65 -9.16 1.91 -3.14
C ALA A 65 -9.23 1.58 -4.64
N LEU A 66 -8.24 1.99 -5.43
CA LEU A 66 -8.16 1.72 -6.86
C LEU A 66 -7.65 0.31 -7.17
N THR A 67 -6.87 -0.29 -6.27
CA THR A 67 -6.21 -1.60 -6.45
C THR A 67 -7.18 -2.72 -6.86
N PRO A 68 -8.31 -2.99 -6.18
CA PRO A 68 -9.18 -4.12 -6.52
C PRO A 68 -9.81 -4.00 -7.91
N ALA A 69 -10.15 -2.78 -8.32
CA ALA A 69 -10.78 -2.54 -9.61
C ALA A 69 -9.77 -2.60 -10.76
N LEU A 70 -8.61 -1.93 -10.60
CA LEU A 70 -7.59 -1.93 -11.63
C LEU A 70 -6.98 -3.34 -11.79
N TRP A 71 -6.57 -3.99 -10.69
CA TRP A 71 -5.88 -5.27 -10.78
C TRP A 71 -6.86 -6.43 -10.99
N GLY A 72 -8.07 -6.35 -10.44
CA GLY A 72 -9.15 -7.29 -10.75
C GLY A 72 -9.59 -7.21 -12.21
N GLY A 73 -9.65 -6.01 -12.79
CA GLY A 73 -9.90 -5.82 -14.22
C GLY A 73 -8.80 -6.45 -15.09
N LEU A 74 -7.53 -6.22 -14.74
CA LEU A 74 -6.40 -6.87 -15.43
C LEU A 74 -6.48 -8.39 -15.39
N TYR A 75 -6.82 -8.96 -14.22
CA TYR A 75 -7.03 -10.39 -14.06
C TYR A 75 -8.15 -10.93 -14.98
N ALA A 76 -9.24 -10.18 -15.15
CA ALA A 76 -10.36 -10.62 -15.99
C ALA A 76 -10.07 -10.60 -17.49
N VAL A 77 -9.22 -9.67 -17.95
CA VAL A 77 -8.86 -9.56 -19.37
C VAL A 77 -7.76 -10.56 -19.74
N GLY A 78 -6.80 -10.79 -18.86
CA GLY A 78 -5.56 -11.51 -19.19
C GLY A 78 -5.28 -12.77 -18.36
N GLY A 79 -6.17 -13.13 -17.44
CA GLY A 79 -5.97 -14.27 -16.54
C GLY A 79 -4.85 -14.06 -15.52
N PHE A 80 -4.48 -15.14 -14.83
CA PHE A 80 -3.64 -15.11 -13.63
C PHE A 80 -2.28 -14.42 -13.80
N GLY A 81 -1.61 -14.56 -14.96
CA GLY A 81 -0.25 -14.04 -15.15
C GLY A 81 -0.16 -12.53 -15.42
N THR A 82 -1.21 -11.92 -15.96
CA THR A 82 -1.17 -10.53 -16.45
C THR A 82 -1.03 -9.45 -15.38
N PRO A 83 -1.73 -9.47 -14.22
CA PRO A 83 -1.47 -8.49 -13.17
C PRO A 83 -0.04 -8.57 -12.63
N PHE A 84 0.57 -9.76 -12.59
CA PHE A 84 1.94 -9.92 -12.06
C PHE A 84 3.05 -9.46 -13.01
N PHE A 85 2.82 -9.56 -14.32
CA PHE A 85 3.78 -9.09 -15.31
C PHE A 85 3.74 -7.57 -15.44
N THR A 86 2.53 -7.00 -15.49
CA THR A 86 2.31 -5.54 -15.52
C THR A 86 2.82 -4.86 -14.26
N LEU A 87 2.56 -5.41 -13.07
CA LEU A 87 3.15 -4.91 -11.82
C LEU A 87 4.69 -4.93 -11.84
N GLY A 88 5.30 -5.99 -12.36
CA GLY A 88 6.75 -6.07 -12.46
C GLY A 88 7.33 -5.06 -13.46
N ALA A 89 6.68 -4.87 -14.59
CA ALA A 89 7.08 -3.88 -15.59
C ALA A 89 6.96 -2.45 -15.05
N LEU A 90 5.86 -2.14 -14.35
CA LEU A 90 5.67 -0.86 -13.68
C LEU A 90 6.75 -0.60 -12.63
N MET A 91 7.07 -1.60 -11.81
CA MET A 91 8.14 -1.50 -10.79
C MET A 91 9.51 -1.23 -11.42
N LEU A 92 9.85 -1.88 -12.53
CA LEU A 92 11.09 -1.61 -13.27
C LEU A 92 11.09 -0.20 -13.84
N LEU A 93 9.97 0.23 -14.43
CA LEU A 93 9.84 1.58 -14.98
C LEU A 93 9.98 2.66 -13.91
N THR A 94 9.30 2.49 -12.76
CA THR A 94 9.40 3.43 -11.65
C THR A 94 10.80 3.43 -11.03
N SER A 95 11.46 2.28 -10.98
CA SER A 95 12.86 2.18 -10.52
C SER A 95 13.81 2.96 -11.44
N VAL A 96 13.71 2.76 -12.75
CA VAL A 96 14.51 3.52 -13.73
C VAL A 96 14.22 5.02 -13.64
N ALA A 97 12.94 5.40 -13.55
CA ALA A 97 12.56 6.80 -13.38
C ALA A 97 13.13 7.41 -12.08
N LEU A 98 13.14 6.65 -10.99
CA LEU A 98 13.69 7.09 -9.70
C LEU A 98 15.20 7.33 -9.80
N ILE A 99 15.94 6.41 -10.43
CA ILE A 99 17.39 6.54 -10.67
C ILE A 99 17.69 7.76 -11.55
N CYS A 100 16.85 8.03 -12.56
CA CYS A 100 17.05 9.20 -13.42
C CYS A 100 16.67 10.53 -12.75
N LEU A 101 15.70 10.52 -11.83
CA LEU A 101 15.12 11.74 -11.27
C LEU A 101 15.77 12.17 -9.95
N ILE A 102 16.26 11.22 -9.15
CA ILE A 102 17.09 11.50 -7.98
C ILE A 102 18.54 11.57 -8.47
N PRO A 103 19.13 12.77 -8.67
CA PRO A 103 20.57 12.88 -8.86
C PRO A 103 21.27 12.31 -7.62
N ASP A 104 22.49 11.75 -7.79
CA ASP A 104 23.35 11.28 -6.70
C ASP A 104 23.58 12.41 -5.68
N SER A 105 22.66 12.57 -4.73
CA SER A 105 22.89 13.35 -3.54
C SER A 105 23.86 12.53 -2.71
N GLU A 106 25.10 13.05 -2.64
CA GLU A 106 26.24 12.49 -1.93
C GLU A 106 25.78 11.76 -0.67
N SER A 107 26.25 10.53 -0.55
CA SER A 107 26.13 9.68 0.63
C SER A 107 26.32 10.50 1.90
N ALA A 108 25.21 10.92 2.49
CA ALA A 108 25.21 11.53 3.80
C ALA A 108 25.82 10.47 4.71
N ASP A 109 26.96 10.83 5.29
CA ASP A 109 27.70 10.04 6.27
C ASP A 109 26.71 9.62 7.36
N CYS A 110 26.14 8.41 7.19
CA CYS A 110 25.22 7.83 8.15
C CYS A 110 26.07 7.47 9.34
N GLN A 111 26.24 8.43 10.25
CA GLN A 111 26.75 8.17 11.58
C GLN A 111 25.80 7.16 12.23
N GLN A 112 26.17 5.89 12.08
CA GLN A 112 25.39 4.73 12.45
C GLN A 112 25.39 4.61 13.97
N ALA A 113 24.67 5.51 14.64
CA ALA A 113 24.24 5.26 16.00
C ALA A 113 23.59 3.88 16.00
N SER A 114 24.08 2.98 16.85
CA SER A 114 23.67 1.58 16.86
C SER A 114 22.14 1.50 16.79
N PHE A 115 21.62 1.10 15.62
CA PHE A 115 20.18 1.01 15.36
C PHE A 115 19.48 0.20 16.45
N VAL A 116 20.18 -0.84 16.91
CA VAL A 116 19.78 -1.70 18.02
C VAL A 116 19.63 -0.93 19.33
N ALA A 117 20.55 0.00 19.64
CA ALA A 117 20.47 0.81 20.86
C ALA A 117 19.31 1.83 20.82
N SER A 118 19.05 2.45 19.66
CA SER A 118 17.88 3.34 19.47
C SER A 118 16.57 2.56 19.53
N LEU A 119 16.53 1.36 18.94
CA LEU A 119 15.36 0.49 18.98
C LEU A 119 15.10 -0.04 20.40
N LEU A 120 16.13 -0.43 21.15
CA LEU A 120 15.99 -0.84 22.55
C LEU A 120 15.49 0.31 23.43
N LYS A 121 15.99 1.53 23.21
CA LYS A 121 15.49 2.73 23.90
C LYS A 121 14.02 3.01 23.57
N PHE A 122 13.65 2.83 22.31
CA PHE A 122 12.26 2.97 21.86
C PHE A 122 11.35 1.88 22.48
N LEU A 123 11.78 0.62 22.51
CA LEU A 123 11.03 -0.49 23.13
C LEU A 123 10.95 -0.38 24.66
N GLY A 124 11.90 0.31 25.29
CA GLY A 124 11.94 0.49 26.74
C GLY A 124 10.97 1.55 27.29
N ALA A 125 10.41 2.42 26.43
CA ALA A 125 9.46 3.45 26.85
C ALA A 125 8.03 2.92 26.90
N ALA A 126 7.33 3.12 28.03
CA ALA A 126 5.96 2.64 28.24
C ALA A 126 4.95 3.25 27.25
N ASP A 127 5.14 4.51 26.85
CA ASP A 127 4.26 5.18 25.88
C ASP A 127 4.34 4.54 24.49
N ASN A 128 5.53 4.03 24.11
CA ASN A 128 5.72 3.37 22.82
C ASN A 128 5.01 2.02 22.75
N TRP A 129 4.89 1.32 23.88
CA TRP A 129 4.08 0.09 23.96
C TRP A 129 2.60 0.37 23.70
N LEU A 130 2.07 1.50 24.19
CA LEU A 130 0.69 1.90 23.92
C LEU A 130 0.49 2.20 22.42
N CYS A 131 1.44 2.91 21.81
CA CYS A 131 1.45 3.17 20.36
C CYS A 131 1.53 1.87 19.55
N LEU A 132 2.39 0.93 19.93
CA LEU A 132 2.50 -0.37 19.25
C LEU A 132 1.21 -1.19 19.39
N ALA A 133 0.62 -1.22 20.58
CA ALA A 133 -0.63 -1.95 20.83
C ALA A 133 -1.79 -1.37 20.01
N THR A 134 -1.92 -0.04 19.95
CA THR A 134 -2.99 0.60 19.16
C THR A 134 -2.82 0.36 17.66
N VAL A 135 -1.59 0.44 17.13
CA VAL A 135 -1.31 0.12 15.71
C VAL A 135 -1.58 -1.35 15.42
N PHE A 136 -1.25 -2.26 16.35
CA PHE A 136 -1.51 -3.69 16.19
C PHE A 136 -3.02 -4.00 16.17
N VAL A 137 -3.78 -3.45 17.13
CA VAL A 137 -5.24 -3.60 17.18
C VAL A 137 -5.88 -3.05 15.92
N TYR A 138 -5.51 -1.83 15.52
CA TYR A 138 -6.00 -1.22 14.28
C TYR A 138 -5.70 -2.09 13.05
N SER A 139 -4.49 -2.63 12.95
CA SER A 139 -4.11 -3.50 11.83
C SER A 139 -4.94 -4.78 11.84
N ALA A 140 -5.11 -5.42 13.00
CA ALA A 140 -5.93 -6.61 13.15
C ALA A 140 -7.39 -6.34 12.75
N ASP A 141 -7.95 -5.20 13.14
CA ASP A 141 -9.30 -4.80 12.74
C ASP A 141 -9.41 -4.65 11.21
N VAL A 142 -8.48 -3.93 10.58
CA VAL A 142 -8.50 -3.73 9.12
C VAL A 142 -8.36 -5.06 8.37
N TYR A 143 -7.41 -5.91 8.76
CA TYR A 143 -7.19 -7.19 8.08
C TYR A 143 -8.32 -8.19 8.31
N THR A 144 -8.92 -8.21 9.50
CA THR A 144 -10.06 -9.09 9.78
C THR A 144 -11.30 -8.65 9.02
N VAL A 145 -11.55 -7.35 8.88
CA VAL A 145 -12.63 -6.82 8.05
C VAL A 145 -12.43 -7.21 6.59
N GLU A 146 -11.23 -7.03 6.04
CA GLU A 146 -10.95 -7.40 4.65
C GLU A 146 -11.03 -8.91 4.41
N ALA A 147 -10.51 -9.73 5.32
CA ALA A 147 -10.61 -11.19 5.25
C ALA A 147 -12.06 -11.67 5.36
N ALA A 148 -12.85 -11.10 6.28
CA ALA A 148 -14.26 -11.43 6.44
C ALA A 148 -15.06 -10.99 5.20
N PHE A 149 -14.74 -9.83 4.63
CA PHE A 149 -15.40 -9.31 3.45
C PHE A 149 -15.14 -10.19 2.21
N ALA A 150 -13.91 -10.64 2.00
CA ALA A 150 -13.56 -11.53 0.90
C ALA A 150 -14.37 -12.85 0.98
N VAL A 151 -14.49 -13.44 2.16
CA VAL A 151 -15.26 -14.68 2.37
C VAL A 151 -16.77 -14.43 2.23
N TYR A 152 -17.28 -13.32 2.74
CA TYR A 152 -18.71 -12.97 2.66
C TYR A 152 -19.16 -12.70 1.22
N ALA A 153 -18.36 -11.96 0.45
CA ALA A 153 -18.65 -11.65 -0.94
C ALA A 153 -18.76 -12.91 -1.83
N ASP A 154 -17.91 -13.91 -1.57
CA ASP A 154 -17.95 -15.19 -2.26
C ASP A 154 -19.15 -16.06 -1.83
N ARG A 155 -19.36 -16.22 -0.51
CA ARG A 155 -20.35 -17.17 0.02
C ARG A 155 -21.79 -16.70 -0.06
N VAL A 156 -22.05 -15.40 0.07
CA VAL A 156 -23.41 -14.85 0.17
C VAL A 156 -23.84 -14.15 -1.11
N LEU A 157 -22.91 -13.42 -1.75
CA LEU A 157 -23.22 -12.69 -2.97
C LEU A 157 -23.05 -13.55 -4.23
N ALA A 158 -22.21 -14.59 -4.22
CA ALA A 158 -21.86 -15.40 -5.40
C ALA A 158 -21.45 -14.56 -6.62
N VAL A 159 -20.97 -13.34 -6.37
CA VAL A 159 -20.61 -12.37 -7.40
C VAL A 159 -19.10 -12.47 -7.64
N PRO A 160 -18.64 -12.46 -8.91
CA PRO A 160 -17.21 -12.51 -9.19
C PRO A 160 -16.46 -11.31 -8.57
N PRO A 161 -15.22 -11.51 -8.07
CA PRO A 161 -14.44 -10.50 -7.34
C PRO A 161 -14.18 -9.22 -8.14
N THR A 162 -14.27 -9.29 -9.47
CA THR A 162 -14.23 -8.13 -10.37
C THR A 162 -15.36 -7.12 -10.13
N LEU A 163 -16.58 -7.59 -9.91
CA LEU A 163 -17.74 -6.72 -9.74
C LEU A 163 -17.70 -6.05 -8.36
N VAL A 164 -17.15 -6.75 -7.37
CA VAL A 164 -16.90 -6.19 -6.04
C VAL A 164 -15.88 -5.05 -6.12
N GLY A 165 -14.75 -5.24 -6.82
CA GLY A 165 -13.79 -4.17 -7.08
C GLY A 165 -14.40 -2.98 -7.85
N LEU A 166 -15.23 -3.27 -8.86
CA LEU A 166 -15.95 -2.26 -9.63
C LEU A 166 -16.94 -1.45 -8.75
N PHE A 167 -17.65 -2.11 -7.83
CA PHE A 167 -18.60 -1.48 -6.92
C PHE A 167 -17.90 -0.48 -5.98
N PHE A 168 -16.73 -0.84 -5.44
CA PHE A 168 -15.93 0.09 -4.61
C PHE A 168 -15.41 1.26 -5.43
N LEU A 169 -14.96 1.04 -6.67
CA LEU A 169 -14.50 2.14 -7.53
C LEU A 169 -15.65 3.10 -7.88
N VAL A 170 -16.84 2.58 -8.22
CA VAL A 170 -18.03 3.40 -8.46
C VAL A 170 -18.40 4.20 -7.22
N SER A 171 -18.36 3.58 -6.04
CA SER A 171 -18.63 4.27 -4.77
C SER A 171 -17.63 5.40 -4.49
N CYS A 172 -16.34 5.19 -4.78
CA CYS A 172 -15.30 6.21 -4.69
C CYS A 172 -15.55 7.38 -5.66
N VAL A 173 -15.81 7.09 -6.94
CA VAL A 173 -16.04 8.12 -7.97
C VAL A 173 -17.30 8.93 -7.70
N VAL A 174 -18.38 8.30 -7.24
CA VAL A 174 -19.63 9.00 -6.87
C VAL A 174 -19.42 9.90 -5.65
N ARG A 175 -18.66 9.44 -4.65
CA ARG A 175 -18.31 10.24 -3.47
C ARG A 175 -17.49 11.47 -3.86
N GLU A 176 -16.56 11.32 -4.79
CA GLU A 176 -15.68 12.39 -5.26
C GLU A 176 -16.44 13.42 -6.10
N ARG A 177 -17.32 12.96 -7.01
CA ARG A 177 -18.28 13.82 -7.74
C ARG A 177 -19.13 14.65 -6.77
N LYS A 178 -19.67 14.04 -5.71
CA LYS A 178 -20.46 14.77 -4.69
C LYS A 178 -19.62 15.78 -3.89
N ARG A 179 -18.36 15.47 -3.55
CA ARG A 179 -17.47 16.44 -2.89
C ARG A 179 -17.15 17.64 -3.78
N VAL A 180 -16.87 17.41 -5.07
CA VAL A 180 -16.56 18.48 -6.03
C VAL A 180 -17.80 19.35 -6.28
N GLN A 181 -18.99 18.75 -6.39
CA GLN A 181 -20.24 19.49 -6.50
C GLN A 181 -20.50 20.37 -5.28
N SER A 182 -20.34 19.81 -4.07
CA SER A 182 -20.53 20.55 -2.81
C SER A 182 -19.49 21.66 -2.58
N ARG A 183 -18.33 21.62 -3.24
CA ARG A 183 -17.31 22.68 -3.17
C ARG A 183 -17.53 23.78 -4.23
N SER A 184 -18.36 23.50 -5.22
CA SER A 184 -18.71 24.43 -6.33
C SER A 184 -20.00 25.19 -6.08
N ASP A 185 -20.83 24.75 -5.11
CA ASP A 185 -21.97 25.55 -4.64
C ASP A 185 -21.46 26.71 -3.76
N PRO A 186 -21.68 27.98 -4.16
CA PRO A 186 -21.36 29.11 -3.31
C PRO A 186 -22.23 29.04 -2.05
N LYS A 187 -21.58 29.04 -0.88
CA LYS A 187 -22.26 29.21 0.41
C LYS A 187 -23.15 30.46 0.30
N PRO A 188 -24.48 30.38 0.54
CA PRO A 188 -25.27 31.58 0.62
C PRO A 188 -24.72 32.41 1.78
N LEU A 189 -24.24 33.62 1.47
CA LEU A 189 -23.99 34.64 2.48
C LEU A 189 -25.34 34.90 3.15
N GLY A 190 -25.52 34.35 4.35
CA GLY A 190 -26.63 34.70 5.23
C GLY A 190 -26.48 36.18 5.59
N LEU A 191 -27.45 36.96 5.13
CA LEU A 191 -27.80 38.29 5.62
C LEU A 191 -28.33 38.20 7.06
#